data_AF-A0A1I7TGF0-F1
#
_entry.id   AF-A0A1I7TGF0-F1
#
_cell.length_a   1.000
_cell.length_b   1.000
_cell.length_c   1.000
_cell.angle_alpha   90.00
_cell.angle_beta   90.00
_cell.angle_gamma   90.00
#
_symmetry.space_group_name_H-M   'P 1'
#
loop_
_entity.id
_entity.type
_entity.pdbx_description
1 polymer ?
#
loop_
_entity_poly.entity_id
_entity_poly.type
_entity_poly.pdbx_seq_one_letter_code
_entity_poly.pdbx_strand_id
1 'polypeptide(L)'
;MMSSTYGIYRHKKTISFLTLFIFAFTIFEYLSKPVIDYSENLYHIPYPIIKRSEYPVNVSSENIALVFVLSEGLNRDYYKLALDSVECYAKAHGYQFVLTDDSNWGCDYLKDGTGHIRDTWLTSGVWSPERDFMIHGWKTPKLAEVPEGRIFPIQMSNTKWYSPFSGDFDLEKCGLGNTTWNYNEKLIGSREDVEYGLRKYEMNRAMKKIELLRGLYDLIENRAYFFRWFFHPKKSSLFLW
;
A
#
# COMPACT_ATOMS: atom_id res chain seq x y z
N MET A 1 -67.05 17.55 5.98
CA MET A 1 -65.88 17.34 5.09
C MET A 1 -64.59 17.60 5.85
N MET A 2 -64.04 16.64 6.61
CA MET A 2 -62.75 16.84 7.31
C MET A 2 -62.01 15.53 7.67
N SER A 3 -62.32 14.42 6.98
CA SER A 3 -61.73 13.10 7.28
C SER A 3 -60.74 12.58 6.23
N SER A 4 -60.84 13.05 4.97
CA SER A 4 -60.03 12.52 3.85
C SER A 4 -58.60 13.08 3.80
N THR A 5 -58.38 14.35 4.14
CA THR A 5 -57.06 15.00 4.07
C THR A 5 -56.09 14.54 5.17
N TYR A 6 -56.61 14.20 6.36
CA TYR A 6 -55.81 13.72 7.49
C TYR A 6 -55.23 12.31 7.23
N GLY A 7 -56.01 11.44 6.57
CA GLY A 7 -55.55 10.10 6.18
C GLY A 7 -54.44 10.14 5.12
N ILE A 8 -54.57 11.01 4.11
CA ILE A 8 -53.57 11.18 3.05
C ILE A 8 -52.26 11.76 3.60
N TYR A 9 -52.33 12.73 4.51
CA TYR A 9 -51.14 13.33 5.13
C TYR A 9 -50.38 12.35 6.03
N ARG A 10 -51.11 11.55 6.83
CA ARG A 10 -50.55 10.50 7.67
C ARG A 10 -49.90 9.38 6.84
N HIS A 11 -50.54 9.00 5.72
CA HIS A 11 -50.04 7.99 4.79
C HIS A 11 -48.80 8.44 4.01
N LYS A 12 -48.70 9.73 3.65
CA LYS A 12 -47.49 10.30 3.02
C LYS A 12 -46.31 10.38 4.00
N LYS A 13 -46.57 10.73 5.27
CA LYS A 13 -45.55 10.70 6.33
C LYS A 13 -45.04 9.28 6.60
N THR A 14 -45.92 8.29 6.71
CA THR A 14 -45.50 6.90 6.93
C THR A 14 -44.71 6.34 5.74
N ILE A 15 -45.09 6.64 4.49
CA ILE A 15 -44.29 6.27 3.31
C ILE A 15 -42.89 6.93 3.37
N SER A 16 -42.83 8.23 3.72
CA SER A 16 -41.56 8.95 3.81
C SER A 16 -40.63 8.40 4.90
N PHE A 17 -41.17 8.01 6.06
CA PHE A 17 -40.40 7.35 7.12
C PHE A 17 -39.94 5.96 6.68
N LEU A 18 -40.77 5.21 5.96
CA LEU A 18 -40.41 3.89 5.44
C LEU A 18 -39.26 3.99 4.45
N THR A 19 -39.29 4.97 3.52
CA THR A 19 -38.19 5.18 2.57
C THR A 19 -36.89 5.61 3.24
N LEU A 20 -36.97 6.47 4.27
CA LEU A 20 -35.79 6.88 5.03
C LEU A 20 -35.20 5.70 5.82
N PHE A 21 -36.06 4.86 6.38
CA PHE A 21 -35.65 3.66 7.11
C PHE A 21 -34.99 2.63 6.19
N ILE A 22 -35.55 2.40 5.00
CA ILE A 22 -34.94 1.52 3.99
C ILE A 22 -33.58 2.08 3.57
N PHE A 23 -33.48 3.38 3.31
CA PHE A 23 -32.22 4.00 2.93
C PHE A 23 -31.17 3.90 4.05
N ALA A 24 -31.55 4.20 5.30
CA ALA A 24 -30.69 4.05 6.46
C ALA A 24 -30.27 2.58 6.69
N PHE A 25 -31.17 1.62 6.47
CA PHE A 25 -30.89 0.20 6.58
C PHE A 25 -29.92 -0.27 5.49
N THR A 26 -30.07 0.20 4.24
CA THR A 26 -29.13 -0.12 3.16
C THR A 26 -27.75 0.50 3.39
N ILE A 27 -27.67 1.72 3.94
CA ILE A 27 -26.39 2.32 4.36
C ILE A 27 -25.78 1.52 5.51
N PHE A 28 -26.58 1.15 6.50
CA PHE A 28 -26.12 0.36 7.63
C PHE A 28 -25.60 -1.01 7.18
N GLU A 29 -26.31 -1.74 6.31
CA GLU A 29 -25.82 -2.99 5.73
C GLU A 29 -24.55 -2.78 4.91
N TYR A 30 -24.47 -1.72 4.11
CA TYR A 30 -23.27 -1.41 3.32
C TYR A 30 -22.06 -1.11 4.21
N LEU A 31 -22.24 -0.34 5.27
CA LEU A 31 -21.20 0.00 6.26
C LEU A 31 -20.87 -1.17 7.19
N SER A 32 -21.80 -2.09 7.42
CA SER A 32 -21.62 -3.27 8.28
C SER A 32 -21.04 -4.49 7.56
N LYS A 33 -20.76 -4.40 6.25
CA LYS A 33 -20.11 -5.51 5.54
C LYS A 33 -18.77 -5.80 6.23
N PRO A 34 -18.57 -7.02 6.77
CA PRO A 34 -17.32 -7.36 7.41
C PRO A 34 -16.22 -7.24 6.36
N VAL A 35 -15.13 -6.56 6.72
CA VAL A 35 -13.88 -6.67 5.96
C VAL A 35 -13.44 -8.11 6.11
N ILE A 36 -13.68 -8.93 5.08
CA ILE A 36 -13.24 -10.32 5.08
C ILE A 36 -11.71 -10.28 5.11
N ASP A 37 -11.12 -10.73 6.22
CA ASP A 37 -9.68 -10.83 6.34
C ASP A 37 -9.21 -12.07 5.59
N TYR A 38 -8.88 -11.89 4.32
CA TYR A 38 -8.34 -12.96 3.47
C TYR A 38 -6.91 -13.36 3.87
N SER A 39 -6.33 -12.76 4.94
CA SER A 39 -4.94 -13.02 5.33
C SER A 39 -4.66 -14.44 5.78
N GLU A 40 -5.64 -15.13 6.37
CA GLU A 40 -5.46 -16.52 6.81
C GLU A 40 -5.23 -17.46 5.62
N ASN A 41 -5.78 -17.15 4.45
CA ASN A 41 -5.57 -17.94 3.24
C ASN A 41 -4.14 -17.84 2.69
N LEU A 42 -3.29 -16.94 3.19
CA LEU A 42 -1.89 -16.76 2.76
C LEU A 42 -0.90 -17.68 3.49
N TYR A 43 -1.17 -18.08 4.73
CA TYR A 43 -0.20 -18.85 5.53
C TYR A 43 0.11 -20.20 4.90
N HIS A 44 -0.87 -20.77 4.20
CA HIS A 44 -0.79 -22.10 3.61
C HIS A 44 -0.32 -22.13 2.15
N ILE A 45 -0.10 -20.97 1.51
CA ILE A 45 0.38 -20.95 0.13
C ILE A 45 1.91 -21.01 0.14
N PRO A 46 2.53 -22.15 -0.21
CA PRO A 46 3.97 -22.25 -0.32
C PRO A 46 4.46 -21.30 -1.40
N TYR A 47 5.57 -20.64 -1.12
CA TYR A 47 6.18 -19.67 -2.02
C TYR A 47 7.69 -19.82 -1.99
N PRO A 48 8.36 -19.50 -3.09
CA PRO A 48 9.81 -19.41 -3.10
C PRO A 48 10.23 -18.22 -2.23
N ILE A 49 10.80 -18.51 -1.06
CA ILE A 49 11.50 -17.52 -0.24
C ILE A 49 12.77 -17.16 -1.01
N ILE A 50 12.85 -15.92 -1.50
CA ILE A 50 14.07 -15.41 -2.14
C ILE A 50 15.13 -15.24 -1.04
N LYS A 51 15.94 -16.28 -0.82
CA LYS A 51 17.03 -16.25 0.16
C LYS A 51 18.28 -15.55 -0.40
N ARG A 52 18.52 -15.67 -1.70
CA ARG A 52 19.60 -15.02 -2.46
C ARG A 52 19.37 -15.23 -3.97
N SER A 53 19.97 -14.39 -4.81
CA SER A 53 20.08 -14.72 -6.24
C SER A 53 20.79 -16.07 -6.40
N GLU A 54 20.23 -16.97 -7.22
CA GLU A 54 20.90 -18.22 -7.62
C GLU A 54 22.21 -17.97 -8.36
N TYR A 55 22.33 -16.79 -8.99
CA TYR A 55 23.51 -16.34 -9.72
C TYR A 55 23.95 -14.98 -9.16
N PRO A 56 24.73 -14.95 -8.06
CA PRO A 56 25.23 -13.70 -7.51
C PRO A 56 26.17 -13.06 -8.53
N VAL A 57 25.80 -11.87 -9.01
CA VAL A 57 26.68 -11.07 -9.85
C VAL A 57 27.73 -10.44 -8.93
N ASN A 58 29.00 -10.71 -9.20
CA ASN A 58 30.08 -10.06 -8.48
C ASN A 58 30.28 -8.65 -9.06
N VAL A 59 29.58 -7.68 -8.48
CA VAL A 59 29.71 -6.27 -8.83
C VAL A 59 30.59 -5.60 -7.78
N SER A 60 31.70 -5.00 -8.23
CA SER A 60 32.55 -4.25 -7.32
C SER A 60 31.85 -2.97 -6.85
N SER A 61 32.13 -2.53 -5.62
CA SER A 61 31.41 -1.42 -4.99
C SER A 61 31.52 -0.11 -5.77
N GLU A 62 32.65 0.15 -6.43
CA GLU A 62 32.85 1.33 -7.29
C GLU A 62 31.95 1.35 -8.53
N ASN A 63 31.34 0.21 -8.90
CA ASN A 63 30.41 0.09 -10.01
C ASN A 63 28.93 0.17 -9.56
N ILE A 64 28.68 0.45 -8.28
CA ILE A 64 27.33 0.57 -7.71
C ILE A 64 27.08 2.03 -7.37
N ALA A 65 25.97 2.57 -7.87
CA ALA A 65 25.48 3.90 -7.53
C ALA A 65 24.08 3.80 -6.90
N LEU A 66 23.86 4.56 -5.83
CA LEU A 66 22.56 4.79 -5.22
C LEU A 66 22.07 6.18 -5.62
N VAL A 67 20.95 6.22 -6.34
CA VAL A 67 20.33 7.47 -6.81
C VAL A 67 19.12 7.78 -5.93
N PHE A 68 19.09 8.96 -5.34
CA PHE A 68 17.94 9.49 -4.60
C PHE A 68 17.37 10.67 -5.39
N VAL A 69 16.11 10.57 -5.81
CA VAL A 69 15.41 11.60 -6.59
C VAL A 69 14.42 12.34 -5.69
N LEU A 70 14.63 13.65 -5.52
CA LEU A 70 13.72 14.53 -4.78
C LEU A 70 12.57 14.98 -5.68
N SER A 71 11.36 15.02 -5.12
CA SER A 71 10.24 15.64 -5.83
C SER A 71 10.50 17.13 -6.04
N GLU A 72 10.02 17.67 -7.16
CA GLU A 72 10.17 19.08 -7.51
C GLU A 72 9.72 20.01 -6.37
N GLY A 73 10.54 21.02 -6.07
CA GLY A 73 10.27 22.01 -5.02
C GLY A 73 10.47 21.53 -3.58
N LEU A 74 10.83 20.27 -3.36
CA LEU A 74 11.18 19.75 -2.04
C LEU A 74 12.69 19.82 -1.80
N ASN A 75 13.07 20.08 -0.54
CA ASN A 75 14.45 20.13 -0.12
C ASN A 75 14.85 18.85 0.63
N ARG A 76 16.16 18.74 0.94
CA ARG A 76 16.73 17.63 1.72
C ARG A 76 16.01 17.43 3.05
N ASP A 77 15.63 18.50 3.76
CA ASP A 77 15.03 18.43 5.09
C ASP A 77 13.73 17.62 5.11
N TYR A 78 12.96 17.70 4.02
CA TYR A 78 11.72 16.94 3.87
C TYR A 78 11.93 15.42 3.90
N TYR A 79 13.11 14.94 3.48
CA TYR A 79 13.48 13.53 3.46
C TYR A 79 14.73 13.23 4.30
N LYS A 80 15.09 14.12 5.24
CA LYS A 80 16.38 14.13 5.94
C LYS A 80 16.80 12.74 6.42
N LEU A 81 15.97 12.09 7.21
CA LEU A 81 16.28 10.77 7.78
C LEU A 81 16.50 9.70 6.69
N ALA A 82 15.63 9.66 5.67
CA ALA A 82 15.75 8.70 4.58
C ALA A 82 17.04 8.92 3.79
N LEU A 83 17.28 10.17 3.41
CA LEU A 83 18.40 10.55 2.59
C LEU A 83 19.72 10.35 3.35
N ASP A 84 19.79 10.76 4.61
CA ASP A 84 20.99 10.56 5.44
C ASP A 84 21.28 9.07 5.65
N SER A 85 20.26 8.22 5.81
CA SER A 85 20.44 6.76 5.95
C SER A 85 21.01 6.11 4.68
N VAL A 86 20.52 6.51 3.50
CA VAL A 86 20.98 5.99 2.21
C VAL A 86 22.39 6.50 1.89
N GLU A 87 22.68 7.77 2.16
CA GLU A 87 24.01 8.34 2.00
C GLU A 87 25.03 7.66 2.93
N CYS A 88 24.64 7.41 4.20
CA CYS A 88 25.48 6.68 5.14
C CYS A 88 25.76 5.24 4.67
N TYR A 89 24.76 4.56 4.11
CA TYR A 89 24.92 3.25 3.47
C TYR A 89 25.88 3.28 2.30
N ALA A 90 25.73 4.26 1.40
CA ALA A 90 26.64 4.40 0.28
C ALA A 90 28.10 4.55 0.77
N LYS A 91 28.34 5.41 1.76
CA LYS A 91 29.66 5.59 2.38
C LYS A 91 30.19 4.31 3.02
N ALA A 92 29.35 3.61 3.78
CA ALA A 92 29.73 2.37 4.47
C ALA A 92 30.15 1.26 3.50
N HIS A 93 29.54 1.22 2.32
CA HIS A 93 29.80 0.18 1.33
C HIS A 93 30.69 0.64 0.17
N GLY A 94 31.13 1.90 0.14
CA GLY A 94 31.94 2.44 -0.94
C GLY A 94 31.19 2.61 -2.26
N TYR A 95 29.88 2.81 -2.20
CA TYR A 95 29.04 3.09 -3.37
C TYR A 95 29.05 4.58 -3.72
N GLN A 96 28.80 4.91 -4.98
CA GLN A 96 28.52 6.28 -5.39
C GLN A 96 27.12 6.69 -4.88
N PHE A 97 26.99 7.87 -4.28
CA PHE A 97 25.69 8.44 -3.94
C PHE A 97 25.38 9.64 -4.85
N VAL A 98 24.23 9.60 -5.51
CA VAL A 98 23.76 10.69 -6.39
C VAL A 98 22.45 11.21 -5.85
N LEU A 99 22.45 12.47 -5.42
CA LEU A 99 21.23 13.20 -5.06
C LEU A 99 20.83 14.08 -6.23
N THR A 100 19.58 13.95 -6.69
CA THR A 100 19.03 14.76 -7.77
C THR A 100 17.57 15.11 -7.52
N ASP A 101 16.95 15.83 -8.44
CA ASP A 101 15.54 16.21 -8.41
C ASP A 101 14.82 15.80 -9.70
N ASP A 102 13.50 15.71 -9.59
CA ASP A 102 12.59 15.33 -10.66
C ASP A 102 12.56 16.35 -11.83
N SER A 103 13.14 17.55 -11.64
CA SER A 103 13.17 18.58 -12.70
C SER A 103 14.13 18.21 -13.85
N ASN A 104 15.13 17.37 -13.56
CA ASN A 104 16.16 16.95 -14.53
C ASN A 104 16.08 15.46 -14.89
N TRP A 105 15.38 14.63 -14.11
CA TRP A 105 15.38 13.17 -14.25
C TRP A 105 13.98 12.59 -14.14
N GLY A 106 13.20 12.72 -15.21
CA GLY A 106 11.96 11.95 -15.33
C GLY A 106 12.23 10.44 -15.31
N CYS A 107 11.24 9.66 -14.87
CA CYS A 107 11.27 8.19 -14.81
C CYS A 107 11.61 7.49 -16.15
N ASP A 108 11.64 8.23 -17.27
CA ASP A 108 11.92 7.71 -18.61
C ASP A 108 13.43 7.50 -18.89
N TYR A 109 14.33 8.09 -18.09
CA TYR A 109 15.80 8.02 -18.31
C TYR A 109 16.52 7.00 -17.43
N LEU A 110 15.92 6.58 -16.33
CA LEU A 110 16.46 5.52 -15.49
C LEU A 110 16.09 4.19 -16.16
N LYS A 111 17.07 3.51 -16.75
CA LYS A 111 16.89 2.09 -17.12
C LYS A 111 16.34 1.36 -15.90
N ASP A 112 15.38 0.47 -16.12
CA ASP A 112 14.72 -0.32 -15.07
C ASP A 112 15.74 -0.75 -14.00
N GLY A 113 15.56 -0.23 -12.79
CA GLY A 113 16.42 -0.57 -11.67
C GLY A 113 16.40 -2.08 -11.46
N THR A 114 17.58 -2.70 -11.33
CA THR A 114 17.70 -4.15 -11.14
C THR A 114 17.40 -4.59 -9.71
N GLY A 115 17.06 -3.65 -8.82
CA GLY A 115 16.75 -3.90 -7.41
C GLY A 115 15.77 -2.86 -6.87
N HIS A 116 14.87 -3.30 -6.00
CA HIS A 116 13.84 -2.46 -5.40
C HIS A 116 13.97 -2.51 -3.88
N ILE A 117 13.88 -1.35 -3.23
CA ILE A 117 13.78 -1.23 -1.78
C ILE A 117 12.29 -1.06 -1.46
N ARG A 118 11.81 -1.77 -0.44
CA ARG A 118 10.41 -1.65 -0.03
C ARG A 118 10.23 -0.43 0.87
N ASP A 119 9.04 0.15 0.81
CA ASP A 119 8.63 1.13 1.80
C ASP A 119 8.37 0.48 3.16
N THR A 120 8.71 1.20 4.22
CA THR A 120 8.54 0.73 5.60
C THR A 120 7.13 0.79 6.14
N TRP A 121 6.29 1.68 5.61
CA TRP A 121 4.90 1.77 6.04
C TRP A 121 4.12 0.46 5.74
N LEU A 122 4.62 -0.40 4.86
CA LEU A 122 4.06 -1.72 4.58
C LEU A 122 4.10 -2.67 5.79
N THR A 123 5.02 -2.45 6.73
CA THR A 123 5.26 -3.34 7.89
C THR A 123 5.46 -2.56 9.19
N SER A 124 4.82 -1.41 9.33
CA SER A 124 4.98 -0.55 10.51
C SER A 124 6.43 -0.18 10.85
N GLY A 125 7.32 -0.07 9.87
CA GLY A 125 8.75 0.14 10.15
C GLY A 125 9.50 -1.10 10.62
N VAL A 126 8.83 -2.23 10.86
CA VAL A 126 9.47 -3.49 11.22
C VAL A 126 10.26 -4.04 10.02
N TRP A 127 11.50 -4.43 10.26
CA TRP A 127 12.42 -4.93 9.26
C TRP A 127 13.23 -6.11 9.78
N SER A 128 13.84 -6.87 8.88
CA SER A 128 14.64 -8.04 9.23
C SER A 128 16.01 -7.99 8.56
N PRO A 129 17.13 -8.14 9.29
CA PRO A 129 18.47 -8.14 8.71
C PRO A 129 18.72 -9.34 7.77
N GLU A 130 17.91 -10.39 7.86
CA GLU A 130 17.99 -11.57 6.97
C GLU A 130 17.26 -11.37 5.64
N ARG A 131 16.44 -10.32 5.52
CA ARG A 131 15.54 -10.06 4.38
C ARG A 131 15.75 -8.69 3.77
N ASP A 132 15.98 -7.68 4.59
CA ASP A 132 16.16 -6.28 4.22
C ASP A 132 17.66 -5.96 4.19
N PHE A 133 18.15 -5.46 3.05
CA PHE A 133 19.53 -4.97 2.93
C PHE A 133 19.63 -3.45 3.07
N MET A 134 18.52 -2.74 2.84
CA MET A 134 18.37 -1.31 2.99
C MET A 134 16.90 -1.00 3.23
N ILE A 135 16.64 0.09 3.93
CA ILE A 135 15.31 0.53 4.29
C ILE A 135 15.18 2.00 3.90
N HIS A 136 14.07 2.40 3.27
CA HIS A 136 13.86 3.79 2.85
C HIS A 136 12.42 4.28 3.04
N GLY A 137 12.16 5.51 2.57
CA GLY A 137 10.79 5.97 2.26
C GLY A 137 10.20 6.95 3.28
N TRP A 138 11.02 7.53 4.15
CA TRP A 138 10.56 8.45 5.17
C TRP A 138 10.58 9.91 4.72
N LYS A 139 9.38 10.48 4.66
CA LYS A 139 9.12 11.92 4.77
C LYS A 139 9.20 12.33 6.23
N THR A 140 10.12 13.24 6.57
CA THR A 140 10.31 13.77 7.94
C THR A 140 8.99 14.21 8.59
N PRO A 141 8.07 14.92 7.90
CA PRO A 141 6.81 15.39 8.51
C PRO A 141 5.78 14.29 8.83
N LYS A 142 6.06 13.04 8.46
CA LYS A 142 5.13 11.89 8.59
C LYS A 142 5.65 10.83 9.57
N LEU A 143 6.80 11.09 10.21
CA LEU A 143 7.34 10.23 11.26
C LEU A 143 6.43 10.25 12.49
N ALA A 144 6.13 9.06 12.99
CA ALA A 144 5.36 8.85 14.21
C ALA A 144 6.23 8.34 15.34
N GLU A 145 5.85 8.71 16.56
CA GLU A 145 6.41 8.10 17.76
C GLU A 145 6.08 6.62 17.82
N VAL A 146 7.10 5.81 18.13
CA VAL A 146 6.96 4.36 18.30
C VAL A 146 6.27 4.11 19.64
N PRO A 147 5.12 3.40 19.67
CA PRO A 147 4.40 3.16 20.90
C PRO A 147 5.18 2.25 21.86
N GLU A 148 4.73 2.21 23.12
CA GLU A 148 5.22 1.23 24.07
C GLU A 148 4.75 -0.18 23.70
N GLY A 149 5.60 -1.18 24.00
CA GLY A 149 5.34 -2.58 23.67
C GLY A 149 5.92 -3.05 22.34
N ARG A 150 5.53 -4.27 21.94
CA ARG A 150 5.99 -4.95 20.73
C ARG A 150 5.26 -4.39 19.51
N ILE A 151 6.02 -4.08 18.45
CA ILE A 151 5.46 -3.67 17.16
C ILE A 151 5.33 -4.89 16.27
N PHE A 152 4.18 -5.02 15.60
CA PHE A 152 3.94 -6.08 14.63
C PHE A 152 4.07 -5.53 13.20
N PRO A 153 4.58 -6.34 12.26
CA PRO A 153 4.71 -5.97 10.85
C PRO A 153 3.34 -5.96 10.18
N ILE A 154 2.62 -4.85 10.32
CA ILE A 154 1.31 -4.64 9.71
C ILE A 154 1.35 -3.42 8.80
N GLN A 155 0.44 -3.36 7.84
CA GLN A 155 0.33 -2.20 6.98
C GLN A 155 -0.15 -0.98 7.78
N MET A 156 0.63 0.11 7.75
CA MET A 156 0.23 1.42 8.25
C MET A 156 -0.36 2.29 7.13
N SER A 157 -0.88 3.46 7.51
CA SER A 157 -1.20 4.50 6.53
C SER A 157 0.07 4.96 5.81
N ASN A 158 -0.04 5.24 4.50
CA ASN A 158 1.03 5.89 3.73
C ASN A 158 1.22 7.38 4.09
N THR A 159 0.70 7.82 5.23
CA THR A 159 0.87 9.15 5.80
C THR A 159 1.43 9.13 7.22
N LYS A 160 1.69 7.95 7.80
CA LYS A 160 2.17 7.83 9.17
C LYS A 160 2.90 6.50 9.35
N TRP A 161 4.16 6.56 9.76
CA TRP A 161 4.99 5.36 9.93
C TRP A 161 6.06 5.58 11.01
N TYR A 162 6.59 4.47 11.52
CA TYR A 162 7.67 4.48 12.50
C TYR A 162 9.05 4.53 11.83
N SER A 163 9.98 5.26 12.45
CA SER A 163 11.39 5.23 12.07
C SER A 163 12.04 3.95 12.61
N PRO A 164 12.71 3.12 11.79
CA PRO A 164 13.51 2.00 12.27
C PRO A 164 14.80 2.46 12.96
N PHE A 165 15.07 3.76 13.03
CA PHE A 165 16.23 4.36 13.67
C PHE A 165 15.84 5.08 14.95
N SER A 166 16.68 4.98 15.98
CA SER A 166 16.50 5.60 17.30
C SER A 166 16.99 7.05 17.38
N GLY A 167 17.36 7.66 16.24
CA GLY A 167 17.84 9.04 16.16
C GLY A 167 18.30 9.43 14.77
N ASP A 168 18.88 10.63 14.67
CA ASP A 168 19.44 11.16 13.43
C ASP A 168 20.81 10.54 13.09
N PHE A 169 21.19 10.68 11.82
CA PHE A 169 22.48 10.26 11.31
C PHE A 169 23.51 11.39 11.41
N ASP A 170 24.69 11.04 11.89
CA ASP A 170 25.88 11.87 11.81
C ASP A 170 26.71 11.41 10.61
N LEU A 171 26.58 12.14 9.50
CA LEU A 171 27.20 11.78 8.22
C LEU A 171 28.73 11.81 8.23
N GLU A 172 29.34 12.47 9.22
CA GLU A 172 30.79 12.49 9.41
C GLU A 172 31.30 11.19 10.04
N LYS A 173 30.44 10.49 10.80
CA LYS A 173 30.75 9.18 11.38
C LYS A 173 30.54 8.02 10.39
N CYS A 174 29.85 8.27 9.29
CA CYS A 174 29.68 7.29 8.21
C CYS A 174 30.99 7.13 7.44
N GLY A 175 31.58 5.94 7.51
CA GLY A 175 32.85 5.64 6.85
C GLY A 175 32.86 4.20 6.33
N LEU A 176 33.81 3.89 5.45
CA LEU A 176 33.91 2.56 4.82
C LEU A 176 33.95 1.45 5.88
N GLY A 177 33.07 0.47 5.75
CA GLY A 177 32.90 -0.65 6.69
C GLY A 177 32.13 -0.32 7.97
N ASN A 178 31.78 0.95 8.24
CA ASN A 178 31.01 1.32 9.42
C ASN A 178 29.51 1.12 9.19
N THR A 179 29.01 -0.07 9.56
CA THR A 179 27.59 -0.42 9.52
C THR A 179 26.92 -0.34 10.90
N THR A 180 27.53 0.36 11.85
CA THR A 180 27.07 0.47 13.25
C THR A 180 25.98 1.54 13.36
N TRP A 181 24.82 1.25 12.80
CA TRP A 181 23.71 2.20 12.77
C TRP A 181 22.82 2.04 14.00
N ASN A 182 22.27 3.16 14.48
CA ASN A 182 21.42 3.19 15.66
C ASN A 182 19.99 2.76 15.33
N TYR A 183 19.80 1.47 15.04
CA TYR A 183 18.50 0.89 14.81
C TYR A 183 17.66 0.83 16.09
N ASN A 184 16.36 0.98 15.95
CA ASN A 184 15.39 0.77 17.01
C ASN A 184 15.09 -0.73 17.12
N GLU A 185 15.57 -1.36 18.19
CA GLU A 185 15.43 -2.79 18.44
C GLU A 185 13.97 -3.27 18.41
N LYS A 186 13.01 -2.42 18.79
CA LYS A 186 11.56 -2.76 18.74
C LYS A 186 11.04 -3.00 17.33
N LEU A 187 11.75 -2.49 16.33
CA LEU A 187 11.41 -2.58 14.92
C LEU A 187 12.28 -3.60 14.19
N ILE A 188 13.09 -4.37 14.90
CA ILE A 188 13.80 -5.52 14.35
C ILE A 188 12.93 -6.76 14.57
N GLY A 189 12.54 -7.40 13.47
CA GLY A 189 11.72 -8.61 13.45
C GLY A 189 12.40 -9.79 12.76
N SER A 190 11.81 -10.98 12.87
CA SER A 190 12.25 -12.15 12.11
C SER A 190 11.91 -12.00 10.63
N ARG A 191 12.59 -12.76 9.78
CA ARG A 191 12.27 -12.85 8.37
C ARG A 191 10.81 -13.27 8.16
N GLU A 192 10.38 -14.29 8.90
CA GLU A 192 9.05 -14.88 8.81
C GLU A 192 7.95 -13.86 9.13
N ASP A 193 8.12 -13.09 10.21
CA ASP A 193 7.16 -12.08 10.64
C ASP A 193 7.01 -10.98 9.56
N VAL A 194 8.13 -10.48 9.02
CA VAL A 194 8.13 -9.44 7.98
C VAL A 194 7.51 -9.95 6.67
N GLU A 195 7.89 -11.14 6.22
CA GLU A 195 7.33 -11.77 5.02
C GLU A 195 5.81 -12.00 5.17
N TYR A 196 5.35 -12.42 6.35
CA TYR A 196 3.93 -12.58 6.65
C TYR A 196 3.16 -11.26 6.52
N GLY A 197 3.70 -10.17 7.06
CA GLY A 197 3.09 -8.83 6.93
C GLY A 197 2.98 -8.35 5.48
N LEU A 198 4.05 -8.52 4.70
CA LEU A 198 4.09 -8.15 3.28
C LEU A 198 3.10 -8.98 2.45
N ARG A 199 3.02 -10.28 2.72
CA ARG A 199 2.05 -11.19 2.11
C ARG A 199 0.62 -10.76 2.33
N LYS A 200 0.28 -10.46 3.58
CA LYS A 200 -1.05 -9.95 3.95
C LYS A 200 -1.39 -8.71 3.12
N TYR A 201 -0.45 -7.80 2.94
CA TYR A 201 -0.63 -6.63 2.09
C TYR A 201 -0.86 -7.00 0.61
N GLU A 202 -0.01 -7.85 0.03
CA GLU A 202 -0.11 -8.27 -1.37
C GLU A 202 -1.46 -8.93 -1.69
N MET A 203 -1.94 -9.83 -0.84
CA MET A 203 -3.25 -10.46 -1.04
C MET A 203 -4.38 -9.47 -0.91
N ASN A 204 -4.32 -8.57 0.09
CA ASN A 204 -5.32 -7.53 0.24
C ASN A 204 -5.40 -6.64 -1.02
N ARG A 205 -4.26 -6.37 -1.67
CA ARG A 205 -4.22 -5.66 -2.96
C ARG A 205 -4.77 -6.51 -4.11
N ALA A 206 -4.42 -7.79 -4.18
CA ALA A 206 -4.91 -8.71 -5.20
C ALA A 206 -6.43 -8.88 -5.12
N MET A 207 -6.99 -9.07 -3.92
CA MET A 207 -8.43 -9.19 -3.71
C MET A 207 -9.17 -7.92 -4.11
N LYS A 208 -8.69 -6.74 -3.72
CA LYS A 208 -9.25 -5.45 -4.18
C LYS A 208 -9.23 -5.32 -5.71
N LYS A 209 -8.17 -5.81 -6.36
CA LYS A 209 -8.08 -5.83 -7.82
C LYS A 209 -9.12 -6.77 -8.43
N ILE A 210 -9.31 -7.96 -7.86
CA ILE A 210 -10.34 -8.93 -8.29
C ILE A 210 -11.74 -8.33 -8.13
N GLU A 211 -12.04 -7.69 -7.00
CA GLU A 211 -13.32 -7.02 -6.76
C GLU A 211 -13.59 -5.91 -7.78
N LEU A 212 -12.58 -5.08 -8.07
CA LEU A 212 -12.67 -4.04 -9.08
C LEU A 212 -12.94 -4.62 -10.47
N LEU A 213 -12.18 -5.66 -10.87
CA LEU A 213 -12.33 -6.31 -12.16
C LEU A 213 -13.69 -7.00 -12.30
N ARG A 214 -14.19 -7.61 -11.23
CA ARG A 214 -15.54 -8.18 -11.17
C ARG A 214 -16.59 -7.09 -11.37
N GLY A 215 -16.49 -5.97 -10.66
CA GLY A 215 -17.42 -4.85 -10.84
C GLY A 215 -17.41 -4.31 -12.28
N LEU A 216 -16.23 -4.22 -12.90
CA LEU A 216 -16.10 -3.84 -14.31
C LEU A 216 -16.75 -4.87 -15.25
N TYR A 217 -16.52 -6.17 -15.01
CA TYR A 217 -17.14 -7.25 -15.76
C TYR A 217 -18.67 -7.17 -15.69
N ASP A 218 -19.23 -7.04 -14.48
CA ASP A 218 -20.67 -6.94 -14.26
C ASP A 218 -21.27 -5.70 -14.98
N LEU A 219 -20.55 -4.56 -15.01
CA LEU A 219 -20.97 -3.38 -15.76
C LEU A 219 -21.00 -3.61 -17.28
N ILE A 220 -19.97 -4.27 -17.83
CA ILE A 220 -19.90 -4.60 -19.24
C ILE A 220 -21.02 -5.56 -19.63
N GLU A 221 -21.22 -6.62 -18.84
CA GLU A 221 -22.25 -7.63 -19.09
C GLU A 221 -23.65 -7.01 -19.03
N ASN A 222 -23.96 -6.24 -17.99
CA ASN A 222 -25.26 -5.56 -17.84
C ASN A 222 -25.52 -4.55 -18.95
N ARG A 223 -24.51 -3.81 -19.41
CA ARG A 223 -24.64 -2.92 -20.57
C ARG A 223 -24.91 -3.72 -21.85
N ALA A 224 -24.22 -4.85 -22.05
CA ALA A 224 -24.47 -5.74 -23.18
C ALA A 224 -25.89 -6.33 -23.16
N TYR A 225 -26.40 -6.73 -21.99
CA TYR A 225 -27.79 -7.17 -21.84
C TYR A 225 -28.80 -6.05 -22.14
N PHE A 226 -28.57 -4.85 -21.62
CA PHE A 226 -29.44 -3.70 -21.87
C PHE A 226 -29.50 -3.35 -23.37
N PHE A 227 -28.35 -3.27 -24.05
CA PHE A 227 -28.29 -3.03 -25.49
C PHE A 227 -28.95 -4.16 -26.29
N ARG A 228 -28.75 -5.43 -25.91
CA ARG A 228 -29.38 -6.57 -26.57
C ARG A 228 -30.90 -6.58 -26.41
N TRP A 229 -31.41 -6.16 -25.26
CA TRP A 229 -32.84 -6.06 -24.99
C TRP A 229 -33.49 -4.88 -25.75
N PHE A 230 -32.84 -3.73 -25.81
CA PHE A 230 -33.36 -2.53 -26.47
C PHE A 230 -33.24 -2.56 -28.00
N PHE A 231 -32.15 -3.10 -28.56
CA PHE A 231 -31.90 -3.06 -30.01
C PHE A 231 -32.19 -4.38 -30.73
N HIS A 232 -32.38 -5.47 -30.00
CA HIS A 232 -32.88 -6.74 -30.53
C HIS A 232 -33.93 -7.36 -29.59
N PRO A 233 -35.11 -6.72 -29.43
CA PRO A 233 -36.23 -7.40 -28.80
C PRO A 233 -36.50 -8.65 -29.64
N LYS A 234 -36.36 -9.85 -29.04
CA LYS A 234 -36.87 -11.06 -29.66
C LYS A 234 -38.33 -10.78 -29.99
N LYS A 235 -38.70 -10.82 -31.27
CA LYS A 235 -40.10 -10.89 -31.68
C LYS A 235 -40.71 -12.06 -30.92
N SER A 236 -41.49 -11.77 -29.87
CA SER A 236 -42.33 -12.79 -29.26
C SER A 236 -43.29 -13.23 -30.35
N SER A 237 -43.09 -14.44 -30.87
CA SER A 237 -44.10 -15.14 -31.61
C SER A 237 -45.26 -15.37 -30.64
N LEU A 238 -46.29 -14.54 -30.74
CA LEU A 238 -47.64 -14.87 -30.31
C LEU A 238 -48.05 -16.14 -31.07
N PHE A 239 -47.83 -17.30 -30.46
CA PHE A 239 -48.62 -18.48 -30.76
C PHE A 239 -49.79 -18.48 -29.78
N LEU A 240 -50.90 -17.89 -30.26
CA LEU A 240 -52.24 -18.21 -29.79
C LEU A 240 -52.62 -19.55 -30.43
N TRP A 241 -52.82 -20.56 -29.60
CA TRP A 241 -53.88 -21.58 -29.73
C TRP A 241 -54.33 -21.95 -28.32
#